data_AF-A0AAU5H6S8-F1
#
_entry.id   AF-A0AAU5H6S8-F1
#
_cell.length_a   1.000
_cell.length_b   1.000
_cell.length_c   1.000
_cell.angle_alpha   90.00
_cell.angle_beta   90.00
_cell.angle_gamma   90.00
#
_symmetry.space_group_name_H-M   'P 1'
#
loop_
_entity.id
_entity.type
_entity.pdbx_description
1 polymer ?
#
loop_
_entity_poly.entity_id
_entity_poly.type
_entity_poly.pdbx_seq_one_letter_code
_entity_poly.pdbx_strand_id
1 'polypeptide(L)'
;MSRPDVIEADVSFGRDMPRDMSQRFLGTLSALGVHAPSPRPNVRSIEMLLILVILPLQAFLSSMGEDAYRALRQAIEDLFQASGAGGHKAAFQDRGTELQVLLEPGLPEEAYEQLHSLDLSRFASGTLSFNHGSKCWLWHPADGETAGG
;
A
#
# COMPACT_ATOMS: atom_id res chain seq x y z
N MET A 1 14.34 -10.02 -25.09
CA MET A 1 13.06 -9.94 -24.36
C MET A 1 13.39 -9.92 -22.89
N SER A 2 13.48 -8.72 -22.29
CA SER A 2 13.65 -8.59 -20.84
C SER A 2 12.44 -9.25 -20.19
N ARG A 3 12.66 -10.23 -19.31
CA ARG A 3 11.61 -10.68 -18.39
C ARG A 3 11.02 -9.41 -17.76
N PRO A 4 9.69 -9.22 -17.73
CA PRO A 4 9.15 -8.19 -16.87
C PRO A 4 9.74 -8.45 -15.49
N ASP A 5 10.42 -7.46 -14.93
CA ASP A 5 11.04 -7.56 -13.61
C ASP A 5 9.91 -7.90 -12.65
N VAL A 6 9.85 -9.15 -12.21
CA VAL A 6 8.71 -9.64 -11.43
C VAL A 6 8.87 -9.04 -10.04
N ILE A 7 7.96 -8.14 -9.70
CA ILE A 7 7.98 -7.50 -8.38
C ILE A 7 7.40 -8.50 -7.38
N GLU A 8 8.24 -9.05 -6.53
CA GLU A 8 7.79 -9.93 -5.46
C GLU A 8 7.16 -9.13 -4.32
N ALA A 9 5.94 -9.50 -3.93
CA ALA A 9 5.25 -8.92 -2.79
C ALA A 9 4.84 -9.98 -1.77
N ASP A 10 5.01 -9.68 -0.48
CA ASP A 10 4.38 -10.44 0.60
C ASP A 10 3.07 -9.74 0.99
N VAL A 11 1.95 -10.42 0.81
CA VAL A 11 0.62 -9.87 1.13
C VAL A 11 0.06 -10.55 2.36
N SER A 12 -0.44 -9.76 3.30
CA SER A 12 -1.13 -10.24 4.50
C SER A 12 -2.50 -9.58 4.59
N PHE A 13 -3.55 -10.36 4.83
CA PHE A 13 -4.91 -9.85 4.98
C PHE A 13 -5.34 -9.89 6.44
N GLY A 14 -6.19 -8.95 6.83
CA GLY A 14 -6.87 -8.94 8.11
C GLY A 14 -7.74 -10.19 8.29
N ARG A 15 -7.98 -10.56 9.55
CA ARG A 15 -8.64 -11.82 9.91
C ARG A 15 -10.07 -11.96 9.37
N ASP A 16 -10.75 -10.84 9.17
CA ASP A 16 -12.14 -10.76 8.74
C ASP A 16 -12.30 -10.68 7.20
N MET A 17 -11.20 -10.68 6.45
CA MET A 17 -11.26 -10.48 4.99
C MET A 17 -11.87 -11.69 4.26
N PRO A 18 -12.93 -11.50 3.46
CA PRO A 18 -13.49 -12.56 2.63
C PRO A 18 -12.47 -13.09 1.61
N ARG A 19 -12.38 -14.41 1.44
CA ARG A 19 -11.42 -15.05 0.52
C ARG A 19 -11.57 -14.58 -0.93
N ASP A 20 -12.80 -14.45 -1.42
CA ASP A 20 -13.08 -13.96 -2.77
C ASP A 20 -12.52 -12.55 -3.00
N MET A 21 -12.59 -11.69 -1.97
CA MET A 21 -12.05 -10.34 -2.02
C MET A 21 -10.52 -10.35 -2.04
N SER A 22 -9.90 -11.13 -1.15
CA SER A 22 -8.45 -11.33 -1.17
C SER A 22 -7.96 -11.85 -2.52
N GLN A 23 -8.66 -12.81 -3.12
CA GLN A 23 -8.32 -13.37 -4.44
C GLN A 23 -8.45 -12.34 -5.56
N ARG A 24 -9.51 -11.52 -5.56
CA ARG A 24 -9.65 -10.43 -6.53
C ARG A 24 -8.52 -9.42 -6.43
N PHE A 25 -8.18 -9.00 -5.21
CA PHE A 25 -7.08 -8.06 -5.00
C PHE A 25 -5.73 -8.64 -5.44
N LEU A 26 -5.44 -9.90 -5.10
CA LEU A 26 -4.23 -10.60 -5.59
C LEU A 26 -4.22 -10.74 -7.11
N GLY A 27 -5.39 -10.93 -7.73
CA GLY A 27 -5.55 -10.95 -9.18
C GLY A 27 -5.19 -9.60 -9.82
N THR A 28 -5.64 -8.49 -9.23
CA THR A 28 -5.25 -7.14 -9.67
C THR A 28 -3.74 -6.93 -9.54
N LEU A 29 -3.15 -7.25 -8.39
CA LEU A 29 -1.69 -7.16 -8.21
C LEU A 29 -0.93 -8.00 -9.25
N SER A 30 -1.40 -9.21 -9.53
CA SER A 30 -0.81 -10.09 -10.54
C SER A 30 -0.90 -9.50 -11.95
N ALA A 31 -2.02 -8.86 -12.29
CA ALA A 31 -2.20 -8.15 -13.57
C ALA A 31 -1.28 -6.93 -13.69
N LEU A 32 -0.90 -6.32 -12.55
CA LEU A 32 0.09 -5.25 -12.45
C LEU A 32 1.54 -5.74 -12.45
N GLY A 33 1.78 -7.05 -12.62
CA GLY A 33 3.12 -7.64 -12.64
C GLY A 33 3.72 -7.94 -11.26
N VAL A 34 2.91 -7.85 -10.20
CA VAL A 34 3.31 -8.19 -8.83
C VAL A 34 3.03 -9.65 -8.56
N HIS A 35 4.06 -10.40 -8.19
CA HIS A 35 3.93 -11.80 -7.80
C HIS A 35 3.86 -11.93 -6.29
N ALA A 36 2.73 -12.45 -5.80
CA ALA A 36 2.49 -12.70 -4.37
C ALA A 36 2.38 -14.21 -4.11
N PRO A 37 3.49 -14.90 -3.77
CA PRO A 37 3.56 -16.37 -3.83
C PRO A 37 2.69 -17.11 -2.81
N SER A 38 2.21 -16.47 -1.75
CA SER A 38 1.08 -16.92 -0.91
C SER A 38 0.86 -15.89 0.19
N PRO A 39 -0.39 -15.61 0.61
CA PRO A 39 -0.62 -14.77 1.77
C PRO A 39 0.02 -15.42 3.00
N ARG A 40 0.89 -14.70 3.71
CA ARG A 40 1.48 -15.19 4.96
C ARG A 40 0.46 -15.03 6.09
N PRO A 41 0.31 -16.03 6.97
CA PRO A 41 -0.56 -15.89 8.12
C PRO A 41 0.07 -14.90 9.11
N ASN A 42 -0.60 -13.76 9.26
CA ASN A 42 -0.71 -13.02 10.52
C ASN A 42 0.53 -12.22 10.97
N VAL A 43 0.63 -10.97 10.53
CA VAL A 43 1.48 -9.96 11.18
C VAL A 43 0.73 -9.45 12.42
N ARG A 44 1.24 -9.80 13.60
CA ARG A 44 0.61 -9.72 14.93
C ARG A 44 0.18 -8.31 15.43
N SER A 45 0.33 -7.23 14.66
CA SER A 45 0.13 -5.86 15.16
C SER A 45 -0.85 -5.05 14.32
N ILE A 46 -1.84 -5.70 13.73
CA ILE A 46 -2.74 -5.10 12.77
C ILE A 46 -4.20 -5.39 13.16
N GLU A 47 -4.63 -4.87 14.31
CA GLU A 47 -6.06 -4.90 14.63
C GLU A 47 -6.85 -3.87 13.80
N MET A 48 -6.17 -2.89 13.17
CA MET A 48 -6.77 -1.79 12.42
C MET A 48 -6.46 -1.74 10.91
N LEU A 49 -5.68 -2.67 10.33
CA LEU A 49 -5.46 -2.70 8.87
C LEU A 49 -6.18 -3.89 8.22
N LEU A 50 -6.74 -3.66 7.03
CA LEU A 50 -7.36 -4.69 6.20
C LEU A 50 -6.34 -5.52 5.44
N ILE A 51 -5.24 -4.87 5.08
CA ILE A 51 -4.21 -5.48 4.26
C ILE A 51 -2.87 -4.82 4.57
N LEU A 52 -1.82 -5.64 4.56
CA LEU A 52 -0.44 -5.23 4.50
C LEU A 52 0.19 -5.84 3.24
N VAL A 53 0.73 -4.98 2.39
CA VAL A 53 1.44 -5.38 1.16
C VAL A 53 2.89 -4.95 1.32
N ILE A 54 3.82 -5.90 1.37
CA ILE A 54 5.26 -5.63 1.51
C ILE A 54 5.92 -5.88 0.16
N LEU A 55 6.50 -4.86 -0.46
CA LEU A 55 7.10 -4.93 -1.79
C LEU A 55 8.17 -3.84 -1.95
N PRO A 56 9.04 -3.85 -2.98
CA PRO A 56 9.85 -2.68 -3.33
C PRO A 56 8.92 -1.57 -3.87
N LEU A 57 8.38 -0.76 -2.97
CA LEU A 57 7.28 0.15 -3.22
C LEU A 57 7.69 1.24 -4.20
N GLN A 58 8.90 1.79 -4.07
CA GLN A 58 9.43 2.76 -5.02
C GLN A 58 9.48 2.18 -6.45
N ALA A 59 10.01 0.95 -6.61
CA ALA A 59 10.11 0.31 -7.91
C ALA A 59 8.73 0.03 -8.51
N PHE A 60 7.78 -0.40 -7.68
CA PHE A 60 6.40 -0.64 -8.08
C PHE A 60 5.70 0.63 -8.53
N LEU A 61 5.70 1.69 -7.73
CA LEU A 61 5.10 2.97 -8.11
C LEU A 61 5.74 3.54 -9.39
N SER A 62 7.07 3.45 -9.51
CA SER A 62 7.81 3.92 -10.69
C SER A 62 7.53 3.09 -11.95
N SER A 63 7.16 1.82 -11.79
CA SER A 63 6.84 0.93 -12.92
C SER A 63 5.42 1.12 -13.47
N MET A 64 4.53 1.72 -12.67
CA MET A 64 3.13 1.90 -13.05
C MET A 64 2.92 3.16 -13.88
N GLY A 65 2.20 2.99 -15.00
CA GLY A 65 1.57 4.09 -15.71
C GLY A 65 0.26 4.54 -15.06
N GLU A 66 -0.33 5.63 -15.57
CA GLU A 66 -1.56 6.22 -15.03
C GLU A 66 -2.73 5.23 -14.96
N ASP A 67 -2.94 4.42 -16.01
CA ASP A 67 -4.02 3.41 -16.05
C ASP A 67 -3.84 2.31 -15.01
N ALA A 68 -2.61 1.83 -14.83
CA ALA A 68 -2.25 0.83 -13.83
C ALA A 68 -2.50 1.35 -12.42
N TYR A 69 -2.17 2.62 -12.19
CA TYR A 69 -2.39 3.29 -10.93
C TYR A 69 -3.89 3.50 -10.63
N ARG A 70 -4.69 3.86 -11.63
CA ARG A 70 -6.15 3.95 -11.52
C ARG A 70 -6.77 2.59 -11.19
N ALA A 71 -6.29 1.50 -11.80
CA ALA A 71 -6.75 0.14 -11.50
C ALA A 71 -6.42 -0.28 -10.07
N LEU A 72 -5.22 0.07 -9.58
CA LEU A 72 -4.82 -0.17 -8.19
C LEU A 72 -5.73 0.60 -7.22
N ARG A 73 -5.96 1.89 -7.48
CA ARG A 73 -6.88 2.73 -6.69
C ARG A 73 -8.27 2.11 -6.61
N GLN A 74 -8.86 1.75 -7.74
CA GLN A 74 -10.19 1.14 -7.78
C GLN A 74 -10.25 -0.15 -6.95
N ALA A 75 -9.23 -1.01 -7.05
CA ALA A 75 -9.17 -2.25 -6.28
C ALA A 75 -9.07 -2.01 -4.77
N ILE A 76 -8.38 -0.94 -4.34
CA ILE A 76 -8.30 -0.54 -2.93
C ILE A 76 -9.64 0.04 -2.45
N GLU A 77 -10.30 0.85 -3.26
CA GLU A 77 -11.64 1.37 -2.95
C GLU A 77 -12.67 0.24 -2.83
N ASP A 78 -12.69 -0.72 -3.76
CA ASP A 78 -13.55 -1.90 -3.71
C ASP A 78 -13.28 -2.75 -2.46
N LEU A 79 -12.00 -2.87 -2.06
CA LEU A 79 -11.59 -3.55 -0.83
C LEU A 79 -12.20 -2.87 0.41
N PHE A 80 -12.14 -1.55 0.49
CA PHE A 80 -12.73 -0.80 1.60
C PHE A 80 -14.25 -0.90 1.63
N GLN A 81 -14.92 -0.80 0.48
CA GLN A 81 -16.37 -0.92 0.39
C GLN A 81 -16.85 -2.30 0.85
N ALA A 82 -16.15 -3.36 0.44
CA ALA A 82 -16.52 -4.71 0.79
C ALA A 82 -16.25 -5.08 2.26
N SER A 83 -15.26 -4.45 2.89
CA SER A 83 -15.00 -4.64 4.31
C SER A 83 -16.09 -4.05 5.22
N GLY A 84 -16.96 -3.18 4.71
CA GLY A 84 -18.10 -2.63 5.45
C GLY A 84 -17.75 -1.74 6.66
N ALA A 85 -16.47 -1.41 6.87
CA ALA A 85 -16.01 -0.83 8.12
C ALA A 85 -15.20 0.45 7.89
N GLY A 86 -15.84 1.58 8.22
CA GLY A 86 -15.18 2.87 8.38
C GLY A 86 -14.23 2.81 9.58
N GLY A 87 -12.94 2.75 9.30
CA GLY A 87 -11.90 2.75 10.34
C GLY A 87 -10.69 1.88 10.02
N HIS A 88 -10.80 0.94 9.07
CA HIS A 88 -9.64 0.17 8.67
C HIS A 88 -8.83 0.86 7.57
N LYS A 89 -7.51 0.64 7.58
CA LYS A 89 -6.59 1.18 6.57
C LYS A 89 -5.94 0.06 5.75
N ALA A 90 -5.38 0.38 4.59
CA ALA A 90 -4.52 -0.51 3.83
C ALA A 90 -3.08 0.00 3.96
N ALA A 91 -2.14 -0.87 4.32
CA ALA A 91 -0.74 -0.50 4.45
C ALA A 91 0.08 -1.09 3.30
N PHE A 92 0.85 -0.24 2.63
CA PHE A 92 1.86 -0.64 1.66
C PHE A 92 3.22 -0.37 2.27
N GLN A 93 3.97 -1.41 2.60
CA GLN A 93 5.29 -1.31 3.17
C GLN A 93 6.36 -1.48 2.09
N ASP A 94 7.32 -0.57 2.07
CA ASP A 94 8.54 -0.73 1.30
C ASP A 94 9.46 -1.77 1.96
N ARG A 95 9.86 -2.79 1.19
CA ARG A 95 10.73 -3.87 1.69
C ARG A 95 12.15 -3.39 2.01
N GLY A 96 12.63 -2.32 1.37
CA GLY A 96 13.99 -1.81 1.53
C GLY A 96 14.15 -0.87 2.72
N THR A 97 13.17 0.00 2.96
CA THR A 97 13.22 1.05 4.01
C THR A 97 12.27 0.81 5.18
N GLU A 98 11.42 -0.21 5.10
CA GLU A 98 10.33 -0.49 6.04
C GLU A 98 9.27 0.62 6.14
N LEU A 99 9.34 1.64 5.27
CA LEU A 99 8.39 2.75 5.16
C LEU A 99 6.99 2.21 4.86
N GLN A 100 6.00 2.58 5.65
CA GLN A 100 4.61 2.18 5.47
C GLN A 100 3.77 3.34 4.94
N VAL A 101 3.14 3.17 3.79
CA VAL A 101 2.14 4.09 3.27
C VAL A 101 0.76 3.60 3.69
N LEU A 102 0.07 4.38 4.52
CA LEU A 102 -1.29 4.10 4.96
C LEU A 102 -2.30 4.74 4.01
N LEU A 103 -3.12 3.91 3.40
CA LEU A 103 -4.26 4.30 2.58
C LEU A 103 -5.54 4.17 3.39
N GLU A 104 -6.39 5.18 3.30
CA GLU A 104 -7.66 5.26 4.03
C GLU A 104 -8.85 5.23 3.06
N PRO A 105 -10.04 4.80 3.50
CA PRO A 105 -11.22 4.87 2.66
C PRO A 105 -11.55 6.32 2.32
N GLY A 106 -11.89 6.58 1.06
CA GLY A 106 -12.30 7.91 0.60
C GLY A 106 -11.16 8.91 0.39
N LEU A 107 -9.93 8.42 0.19
CA LEU A 107 -8.83 9.28 -0.24
C LEU A 107 -9.18 9.98 -1.57
N PRO A 108 -8.94 11.30 -1.67
CA PRO A 108 -9.20 12.04 -2.89
C PRO A 108 -8.19 11.66 -3.99
N GLU A 109 -8.54 11.93 -5.25
CA GLU A 109 -7.67 11.62 -6.39
C GLU A 109 -6.30 12.27 -6.26
N GLU A 110 -6.27 13.52 -5.79
CA GLU A 110 -5.04 14.28 -5.59
C GLU A 110 -4.09 13.60 -4.59
N ALA A 111 -4.60 12.82 -3.63
CA ALA A 111 -3.76 12.07 -2.70
C ALA A 111 -3.00 10.96 -3.42
N TYR A 112 -3.69 10.28 -4.33
CA TYR A 112 -3.11 9.25 -5.16
C TYR A 112 -2.10 9.88 -6.15
N GLU A 113 -2.43 10.97 -6.84
CA GLU A 113 -1.48 11.65 -7.74
C GLU A 113 -0.20 12.09 -7.02
N GLN A 114 -0.34 12.66 -5.81
CA GLN A 114 0.81 13.02 -4.98
C GLN A 114 1.66 11.80 -4.62
N LEU A 115 1.03 10.68 -4.26
CA LEU A 115 1.75 9.45 -3.93
C LEU A 115 2.53 8.89 -5.13
N HIS A 116 1.97 8.97 -6.33
CA HIS A 116 2.67 8.55 -7.55
C HIS A 116 3.87 9.46 -7.87
N SER A 117 3.77 10.76 -7.54
CA SER A 117 4.83 11.74 -7.76
C SER A 117 5.84 11.84 -6.61
N LEU A 118 5.58 11.17 -5.48
CA LEU A 118 6.44 11.22 -4.30
C LEU A 118 7.68 10.35 -4.51
N ASP A 119 8.84 10.93 -4.21
CA ASP A 119 10.08 10.17 -4.15
C ASP A 119 10.21 9.51 -2.77
N LEU A 120 9.80 8.24 -2.67
CA LEU A 120 9.79 7.50 -1.41
C LEU A 120 11.19 7.23 -0.89
N SER A 121 12.22 7.31 -1.74
CA SER A 121 13.63 7.14 -1.32
C SER A 121 14.12 8.23 -0.36
N ARG A 122 13.40 9.35 -0.27
CA ARG A 122 13.71 10.47 0.63
C ARG A 122 13.24 10.25 2.05
N PHE A 123 12.39 9.25 2.29
CA PHE A 123 11.89 8.92 3.62
C PHE A 123 12.64 7.71 4.16
N ALA A 124 13.09 7.83 5.41
CA ALA A 124 13.59 6.70 6.18
C ALA A 124 12.40 5.83 6.69
N SER A 125 12.70 4.85 7.54
CA SER A 125 11.67 4.02 8.18
C SER A 125 10.60 4.86 8.89
N GLY A 126 9.34 4.42 8.83
CA GLY A 126 8.23 5.17 9.40
C GLY A 126 6.92 4.94 8.68
N THR A 127 5.99 5.88 8.84
CA THR A 127 4.64 5.81 8.31
C THR A 127 4.27 7.10 7.57
N LEU A 128 3.85 6.99 6.31
CA LEU A 128 3.20 8.06 5.55
C LEU A 128 1.69 7.94 5.69
N SER A 129 1.04 9.00 6.14
CA SER A 129 -0.42 9.09 6.21
C SER A 129 -0.91 10.36 5.51
N PHE A 130 -2.07 10.29 4.87
CA PHE A 130 -2.61 11.47 4.19
C PHE A 130 -3.40 12.34 5.18
N ASN A 131 -3.03 13.61 5.29
CA ASN A 131 -3.76 14.58 6.10
C ASN A 131 -4.86 15.26 5.26
N HIS A 132 -6.12 14.96 5.57
CA HIS A 132 -7.27 15.56 4.88
C HIS A 132 -7.40 17.08 5.07
N GLY A 133 -6.94 17.63 6.20
CA GLY A 133 -6.99 19.06 6.46
C GLY A 133 -5.99 19.85 5.63
N SER A 134 -4.75 19.34 5.51
CA SER A 134 -3.68 19.97 4.72
C SER A 134 -3.62 19.48 3.26
N LYS A 135 -4.38 18.43 2.91
CA LYS A 135 -4.34 17.71 1.63
C LYS A 135 -2.94 17.27 1.19
N CYS A 136 -2.10 16.86 2.15
CA CYS A 136 -0.72 16.44 1.90
C CYS A 136 -0.39 15.16 2.66
N TRP A 137 0.60 14.43 2.17
CA TRP A 137 1.19 13.31 2.89
C TRP A 137 2.06 13.79 4.04
N LEU A 138 1.81 13.26 5.23
CA LEU A 138 2.61 13.46 6.44
C LEU A 138 3.42 12.23 6.74
N TRP A 139 4.74 12.42 6.87
CA TRP A 139 5.65 11.38 7.33
C TRP A 139 5.78 11.40 8.84
N HIS A 140 5.64 10.24 9.44
CA HIS A 140 5.84 9.97 10.86
C HIS A 140 7.03 9.01 10.97
N PRO A 141 8.19 9.44 11.51
CA PRO A 141 9.33 8.56 11.69
C PRO A 141 8.97 7.42 12.64
N ALA A 142 9.56 6.23 12.44
CA ALA A 142 9.46 5.15 13.41
C ALA A 142 10.11 5.59 14.74
N ASP A 143 9.49 5.25 15.88
CA ASP A 143 9.96 5.65 17.21
C ASP A 143 11.41 5.16 17.41
N GLY A 144 12.36 6.10 17.49
CA GLY A 144 13.80 5.83 17.52
C GLY A 144 14.64 6.80 16.67
N GLU A 145 14.04 7.50 15.71
CA GLU A 145 14.73 8.51 14.91
C GLU A 145 14.27 9.91 15.34
N THR A 146 14.96 10.48 16.33
CA THR A 146 14.92 11.93 16.57
C THR A 146 15.30 12.62 15.27
N ALA A 147 14.42 13.46 14.73
CA ALA A 147 14.74 14.41 13.67
C ALA A 147 15.91 15.29 14.11
N GLY A 148 17.13 14.86 13.80
CA GLY A 148 18.36 15.62 13.96
C GLY A 148 18.69 16.26 12.63
N GLY A 149 18.48 17.56 12.52
CA GLY A 149 18.84 18.38 11.37
C GLY A 149 18.30 19.79 11.50
#